data_AF-A0A428Q1T6-F1
#
_entry.id   AF-A0A428Q1T6-F1
#
_cell.length_a   1.000
_cell.length_b   1.000
_cell.length_c   1.000
_cell.angle_alpha   90.00
_cell.angle_beta   90.00
_cell.angle_gamma   90.00
#
_symmetry.space_group_name_H-M   'P 1'
#
loop_
_entity.id
_entity.type
_entity.pdbx_description
1 polymer ?
#
loop_
_entity_poly.entity_id
_entity_poly.type
_entity_poly.pdbx_seq_one_letter_code
_entity_poly.pdbx_strand_id
1 'polypeptide(L)' 'MSSKPNNQASAEFTSYYLQRATQELSEDLDKVRNAEDFKADSIPFLVHALQQGW' A
#
# COMPACT_ATOMS: atom_id res chain seq x y z
N MET A 1 14.89 -2.07 -35.97
CA MET A 1 13.46 -2.21 -35.66
C MET A 1 13.27 -1.75 -34.23
N SER A 2 12.84 -0.51 -33.99
CA SER A 2 12.60 -0.01 -32.63
C SER A 2 11.16 -0.35 -32.24
N SER A 3 11.00 -1.37 -31.40
CA SER A 3 9.75 -1.66 -30.71
C SER A 3 9.46 -0.50 -29.75
N LYS A 4 8.44 0.31 -30.09
CA LYS A 4 7.89 1.30 -29.15
C LYS A 4 7.43 0.55 -27.89
N PRO A 5 7.68 1.08 -26.67
CA PRO A 5 7.10 0.50 -25.48
C PRO A 5 5.57 0.47 -25.66
N ASN A 6 5.00 -0.72 -25.50
CA ASN A 6 3.56 -0.93 -25.63
C ASN A 6 2.87 -0.20 -24.47
N ASN A 7 2.27 0.96 -24.75
CA ASN A 7 1.65 1.84 -23.74
C ASN A 7 0.55 1.12 -22.92
N GLN A 8 -0.01 0.03 -23.45
CA GLN A 8 -0.95 -0.84 -22.75
C GLN A 8 -0.26 -1.67 -21.65
N ALA A 9 0.91 -2.24 -21.92
CA ALA A 9 1.66 -3.02 -20.94
C ALA A 9 2.09 -2.16 -19.73
N SER A 10 2.42 -0.88 -19.95
CA SER A 10 2.68 0.05 -18.85
C SER A 10 1.44 0.36 -18.02
N ALA A 11 0.27 0.53 -18.65
CA ALA A 11 -0.98 0.81 -17.93
C ALA A 11 -1.46 -0.40 -17.12
N GLU A 12 -1.35 -1.61 -17.70
CA GLU A 12 -1.64 -2.87 -17.02
C GLU A 12 -0.70 -3.09 -15.84
N PHE A 13 0.60 -2.84 -16.01
CA PHE A 13 1.59 -2.92 -14.95
C PHE A 13 1.28 -1.95 -13.80
N THR A 14 1.00 -0.68 -14.11
CA THR A 14 0.63 0.32 -13.09
C THR A 14 -0.63 -0.09 -12.34
N SER A 15 -1.65 -0.57 -13.05
CA SER A 15 -2.92 -1.00 -12.44
C SER A 15 -2.71 -2.19 -11.51
N TYR A 16 -1.96 -3.20 -11.96
CA TYR A 16 -1.62 -4.37 -11.17
C TYR A 16 -0.81 -3.99 -9.91
N TYR A 17 0.21 -3.16 -10.06
CA TYR A 17 1.05 -2.75 -8.95
C TYR A 17 0.27 -1.93 -7.91
N LEU A 18 -0.60 -1.02 -8.36
CA LEU A 18 -1.47 -0.26 -7.46
C LEU A 18 -2.44 -1.17 -6.70
N GLN A 19 -3.07 -2.12 -7.40
CA GLN A 19 -3.94 -3.11 -6.76
C GLN A 19 -3.16 -3.92 -5.71
N ARG A 20 -1.95 -4.38 -6.05
CA ARG A 20 -1.11 -5.15 -5.14
C ARG A 20 -0.71 -4.34 -3.91
N ALA A 21 -0.23 -3.11 -4.10
CA ALA A 21 0.20 -2.23 -3.02
C ALA A 21 -0.97 -1.88 -2.07
N THR A 22 -2.15 -1.60 -2.62
CA THR A 22 -3.35 -1.34 -1.80
C THR A 22 -3.81 -2.57 -1.03
N GLN A 23 -3.68 -3.77 -1.61
CA GLN A 23 -3.96 -5.01 -0.92
C GLN A 23 -2.98 -5.26 0.24
N GLU A 24 -1.67 -5.11 0.00
CA GLU A 24 -0.64 -5.27 1.05
C GLU A 24 -0.84 -4.25 2.19
N LEU A 25 -1.11 -2.98 1.85
CA LEU A 25 -1.45 -1.96 2.85
C LEU A 25 -2.68 -2.35 3.67
N SER A 26 -3.73 -2.87 3.04
CA SER A 26 -4.94 -3.29 3.75
C SER A 26 -4.68 -4.44 4.72
N GLU A 27 -3.87 -5.43 4.30
CA GLU A 27 -3.49 -6.58 5.12
C GLU A 27 -2.65 -6.13 6.33
N ASP A 28 -1.72 -5.20 6.13
CA ASP A 28 -0.87 -4.70 7.21
C ASP A 28 -1.65 -3.84 8.20
N LEU A 29 -2.59 -3.01 7.73
CA LEU A 29 -3.49 -2.27 8.62
C LEU A 29 -4.39 -3.19 9.44
N ASP A 30 -4.89 -4.27 8.84
CA ASP A 30 -5.67 -5.27 9.58
C ASP A 30 -4.80 -5.99 10.63
N LYS A 31 -3.54 -6.34 10.33
CA LYS A 31 -2.62 -6.92 11.32
C LYS A 31 -2.38 -5.96 12.48
N VAL A 32 -2.06 -4.70 12.19
CA VAL A 32 -1.82 -3.67 13.21
C VAL A 32 -3.07 -3.47 14.08
N ARG A 33 -4.26 -3.38 13.48
CA ARG A 33 -5.52 -3.20 14.22
C ARG A 33 -5.82 -4.38 15.16
N ASN A 34 -5.51 -5.59 14.72
CA ASN A 34 -5.81 -6.81 15.47
C ASN A 34 -4.69 -7.21 16.46
N ALA A 35 -3.60 -6.43 16.54
CA ALA A 35 -2.53 -6.68 17.51
C ALA A 35 -3.01 -6.39 18.94
N GLU A 36 -2.59 -7.22 19.91
CA GLU A 36 -3.07 -7.15 21.31
C GLU A 36 -2.71 -5.82 22.00
N ASP A 37 -1.65 -5.17 21.55
CA ASP A 37 -1.14 -3.91 22.07
C ASP A 37 -1.68 -2.67 21.33
N PHE A 38 -2.46 -2.85 20.26
CA PHE A 38 -3.09 -1.76 19.55
C PHE A 38 -4.28 -1.21 20.34
N LYS A 39 -4.18 0.05 20.74
CA LYS A 39 -5.16 0.75 21.60
C LYS A 39 -5.59 2.05 20.95
N ALA A 40 -6.62 2.70 21.52
CA ALA A 40 -7.08 4.01 21.03
C ALA A 40 -5.93 5.04 20.93
N ASP A 41 -5.01 4.99 21.88
CA ASP A 41 -3.84 5.88 21.95
C ASP A 41 -2.76 5.54 20.90
N SER A 42 -2.85 4.39 20.21
CA SER A 42 -1.95 4.00 19.12
C SER A 42 -2.31 4.71 17.79
N ILE A 43 -3.51 5.26 17.66
CA ILE A 43 -3.99 5.89 16.43
C ILE A 43 -3.15 7.11 16.01
N PRO A 44 -2.81 8.07 16.89
CA PRO A 44 -1.93 9.18 16.51
C PRO A 44 -0.56 8.72 16.03
N PHE A 45 0.00 7.66 16.63
CA PHE A 45 1.27 7.08 16.21
C PHE A 45 1.17 6.44 14.82
N LEU A 46 0.12 5.65 14.58
CA LEU A 46 -0.16 5.07 13.25
C LEU A 46 -0.29 6.17 12.18
N VAL A 47 -1.05 7.24 12.47
CA VAL A 47 -1.20 8.37 11.55
C VAL A 47 0.13 9.04 11.26
N HIS A 48 0.96 9.27 12.29
CA HIS A 48 2.29 9.85 12.10
C HIS A 48 3.20 8.94 11.26
N ALA A 49 3.21 7.63 11.49
CA ALA A 49 3.98 6.67 10.70
C ALA A 49 3.57 6.72 9.22
N LEU A 50 2.27 6.65 8.93
CA LEU A 50 1.74 6.73 7.57
C LEU A 50 2.11 8.05 6.87
N GLN A 51 2.11 9.18 7.60
CA GLN A 51 2.55 10.48 7.07
C GLN A 51 4.04 10.52 6.73
N GLN A 52 4.88 9.71 7.39
CA GLN A 52 6.30 9.54 7.06
C GLN A 52 6.54 8.54 5.93
N GLY A 53 5.48 7.90 5.40
CA GLY A 53 5.58 6.87 4.37
C GLY A 53 5.99 5.49 4.91
N TRP A 54 5.70 5.24 6.18
CA TRP A 54 5.88 3.92 6.83
C TRP A 54 4.63 3.07 6.68
#